data_AF-A0A7Y0G540-F1
#
_entry.id   AF-A0A7Y0G540-F1
#
_cell.length_a   1.000
_cell.length_b   1.000
_cell.length_c   1.000
_cell.angle_alpha   90.00
_cell.angle_beta   90.00
_cell.angle_gamma   90.00
#
_symmetry.space_group_name_H-M   'P 1'
#
loop_
_entity.id
_entity.type
_entity.pdbx_description
1 polymer ?
#
loop_
_entity_poly.entity_id
_entity_poly.type
_entity_poly.pdbx_seq_one_letter_code
_entity_poly.pdbx_strand_id
1 'polypeptide(L)'
;MATTFVTSVPITDALADLLPARRGTAWKVESVPPGDRTDAPTARLVQNGRALEVVTRDDRVQVYADRPGMLTTAPDMVVAVTTPAPDLAALVLRVVLPRLEREAARTTEAAHGPEQVLIDAVQGLNEVTSALIDHGAHPEGRSRIDRVGVTWGLPGDPGWGLWAFLGSGNLTLSYSSPLEGLYAFLPVVLPSPEGHAPDDAGSEFTRHLTGRFPQLRSLDDDMVGFGRRDEPSGWIALPDKAEPTDYADDSRPVVAEFSGLGVDLLLTAVAHLV
;
A
#
# COMPACT_ATOMS: atom_id res chain seq x y z
N MET A 1 -17.10 -6.45 37.66
CA MET A 1 -16.67 -7.33 36.55
C MET A 1 -17.18 -6.70 35.28
N ALA A 2 -16.29 -6.21 34.41
CA ALA A 2 -16.70 -5.71 33.09
C ALA A 2 -16.83 -6.91 32.16
N THR A 3 -18.04 -7.14 31.65
CA THR A 3 -18.32 -8.23 30.71
C THR A 3 -17.67 -7.88 29.37
N THR A 4 -16.66 -8.65 28.98
CA THR A 4 -16.05 -8.55 27.66
C THR A 4 -17.04 -9.13 26.65
N PHE A 5 -17.64 -8.29 25.79
CA PHE A 5 -18.53 -8.75 24.73
C PHE A 5 -17.70 -8.95 23.46
N VAL A 6 -17.65 -10.17 22.96
CA VAL A 6 -17.36 -10.41 21.54
C VAL A 6 -18.70 -10.30 20.82
N THR A 7 -19.05 -9.11 20.36
CA THR A 7 -20.12 -8.97 19.37
C THR A 7 -19.48 -9.16 18.01
N SER A 8 -19.57 -10.39 17.47
CA SER A 8 -18.91 -10.76 16.23
C SER A 8 -19.35 -9.85 15.09
N VAL A 9 -18.36 -9.33 14.37
CA VAL A 9 -18.57 -8.64 13.10
C VAL A 9 -18.32 -9.69 12.01
N PRO A 10 -19.34 -10.09 11.21
CA PRO A 10 -19.24 -11.26 10.32
C PRO A 10 -18.11 -11.21 9.28
N ILE A 11 -17.64 -10.01 8.93
CA ILE A 11 -16.56 -9.82 7.94
C ILE A 11 -15.16 -9.95 8.54
N THR A 12 -15.02 -9.96 9.87
CA THR A 12 -13.71 -9.81 10.52
C THR A 12 -12.81 -11.03 10.37
N ASP A 13 -13.33 -12.25 10.46
CA ASP A 13 -12.53 -13.47 10.24
C ASP A 13 -12.01 -13.52 8.80
N ALA A 14 -12.88 -13.25 7.82
CA ALA A 14 -12.50 -13.18 6.41
C ALA A 14 -11.48 -12.07 6.15
N LEU A 15 -11.60 -10.92 6.81
CA LEU A 15 -10.60 -9.85 6.73
C LEU A 15 -9.25 -10.29 7.33
N ALA A 16 -9.25 -10.97 8.48
CA ALA A 16 -8.02 -11.47 9.10
C ALA A 16 -7.24 -12.41 8.17
N ASP A 17 -7.94 -13.32 7.49
CA ASP A 17 -7.36 -14.29 6.56
C ASP A 17 -6.80 -13.66 5.29
N LEU A 18 -7.33 -12.52 4.86
CA LEU A 18 -6.90 -11.79 3.67
C LEU A 18 -5.72 -10.85 3.92
N LEU A 19 -5.44 -10.49 5.19
CA LEU A 19 -4.31 -9.64 5.53
C LEU A 19 -3.02 -10.49 5.68
N PRO A 20 -1.87 -10.01 5.18
CA PRO A 20 -0.65 -10.80 5.18
C PRO A 20 -0.11 -11.00 6.60
N ALA A 21 0.50 -12.16 6.82
CA ALA A 21 1.27 -12.42 8.02
C ALA A 21 2.53 -11.55 8.02
N ARG A 22 2.83 -10.90 9.14
CA ARG A 22 4.10 -10.18 9.33
C ARG A 22 5.03 -11.00 10.21
N ARG A 23 6.26 -11.22 9.76
CA ARG A 23 7.30 -12.00 10.47
C ARG A 23 6.76 -13.34 10.96
N GLY A 24 6.01 -14.03 10.10
CA GLY A 24 5.39 -15.33 10.39
C GLY A 24 4.18 -15.29 11.33
N THR A 25 3.71 -14.11 11.74
CA THR A 25 2.55 -13.96 12.63
C THR A 25 1.34 -13.47 11.84
N ALA A 26 0.30 -14.29 11.72
CA ALA A 26 -0.97 -13.91 11.08
C ALA A 26 -1.78 -12.93 11.94
N TRP A 27 -2.70 -12.20 11.31
CA TRP A 27 -3.71 -11.42 12.03
C TRP A 27 -4.65 -12.36 12.79
N LYS A 28 -5.02 -11.97 14.01
CA LYS A 28 -5.93 -12.74 14.87
C LYS A 28 -7.07 -11.87 15.35
N VAL A 29 -8.25 -12.46 15.45
CA VAL A 29 -9.40 -11.84 16.10
C VAL A 29 -9.29 -12.04 17.61
N GLU A 30 -9.35 -10.94 18.35
CA GLU A 30 -9.36 -10.93 19.81
C GLU A 30 -10.57 -10.18 20.36
N SER A 31 -10.84 -10.42 21.63
CA SER A 31 -11.85 -9.69 22.38
C SER A 31 -11.50 -8.19 22.45
N VAL A 32 -12.51 -7.36 22.23
CA VAL A 32 -12.37 -5.90 22.33
C VAL A 32 -12.25 -5.52 23.82
N PRO A 33 -11.21 -4.76 24.22
CA PRO A 33 -11.16 -4.21 25.56
C PRO A 33 -12.40 -3.35 25.86
N PRO A 34 -12.87 -3.27 27.12
CA PRO A 34 -13.91 -2.32 27.49
C PRO A 34 -13.48 -0.89 27.09
N GLY A 35 -14.30 -0.20 26.28
CA GLY A 35 -13.93 1.09 25.71
C GLY A 35 -15.12 1.87 25.15
N ASP A 36 -14.85 2.91 24.37
CA ASP A 36 -15.83 3.93 23.98
C ASP A 36 -16.86 3.47 22.93
N ARG A 37 -16.72 2.27 22.37
CA ARG A 37 -17.54 1.74 21.26
C ARG A 37 -18.46 0.59 21.67
N THR A 38 -18.90 0.59 22.92
CA THR A 38 -19.73 -0.49 23.51
C THR A 38 -21.15 -0.57 22.95
N ASP A 39 -21.59 0.41 22.17
CA ASP A 39 -22.92 0.51 21.58
C ASP A 39 -23.04 -0.09 20.17
N ALA A 40 -21.95 -0.63 19.60
CA ALA A 40 -21.93 -1.23 18.27
C ALA A 40 -21.19 -2.58 18.24
N PRO A 41 -21.59 -3.53 17.37
CA PRO A 41 -20.80 -4.74 17.10
C PRO A 41 -19.38 -4.38 16.72
N THR A 42 -18.42 -4.87 17.50
CA THR A 42 -17.01 -4.52 17.37
C THR A 42 -16.16 -5.76 17.51
N ALA A 43 -15.17 -5.90 16.63
CA ALA A 43 -14.15 -6.92 16.71
C ALA A 43 -12.77 -6.27 16.61
N ARG A 44 -11.77 -6.86 17.28
CA ARG A 44 -10.39 -6.38 17.25
C ARG A 44 -9.51 -7.37 16.51
N LEU A 45 -8.79 -6.89 15.51
CA LEU A 45 -7.74 -7.63 14.81
C LEU A 45 -6.40 -7.21 15.40
N VAL A 46 -5.54 -8.17 15.73
CA VAL A 46 -4.20 -7.90 16.27
C VAL A 46 -3.12 -8.65 15.50
N GLN A 47 -1.94 -8.03 15.37
CA GLN A 47 -0.75 -8.67 14.83
C GLN A 47 0.51 -7.90 15.26
N ASN A 48 1.46 -8.59 15.91
CA ASN A 48 2.77 -8.02 16.29
C ASN A 48 2.69 -6.66 17.02
N GLY A 49 1.75 -6.49 17.94
CA GLY A 49 1.55 -5.23 18.66
C GLY A 49 0.81 -4.13 17.88
N ARG A 50 0.43 -4.40 16.63
CA ARG A 50 -0.51 -3.59 15.84
C ARG A 50 -1.92 -4.09 16.10
N ALA A 51 -2.90 -3.20 16.07
CA ALA A 51 -4.29 -3.60 16.11
C ALA A 51 -5.18 -2.72 15.23
N LEU A 52 -6.27 -3.32 14.75
CA LEU A 52 -7.37 -2.66 14.06
C LEU A 52 -8.65 -2.98 14.80
N GLU A 53 -9.53 -2.00 14.97
CA GLU A 53 -10.91 -2.24 15.41
C GLU A 53 -11.83 -2.14 14.20
N VAL A 54 -12.67 -3.17 14.04
CA VAL A 54 -13.69 -3.24 13.00
C VAL A 54 -15.04 -3.10 13.67
N VAL A 55 -15.76 -2.05 13.35
CA VAL A 55 -17.03 -1.67 13.98
C VAL A 55 -18.11 -1.66 12.91
N THR A 56 -19.26 -2.28 13.18
CA THR A 56 -20.43 -2.19 12.29
C THR A 56 -21.47 -1.25 12.89
N ARG A 57 -21.77 -0.15 12.21
CA ARG A 57 -22.77 0.85 12.65
C ARG A 57 -23.47 1.48 11.45
N ASP A 58 -24.79 1.68 11.55
CA ASP A 58 -25.61 2.37 10.55
C ASP A 58 -25.41 1.84 9.11
N ASP A 59 -25.45 0.51 8.94
CA ASP A 59 -25.19 -0.20 7.67
C ASP A 59 -23.81 0.06 7.05
N ARG A 60 -22.84 0.43 7.89
CA ARG A 60 -21.45 0.68 7.49
C ARG A 60 -20.49 -0.15 8.32
N VAL A 61 -19.41 -0.56 7.67
CA VAL A 61 -18.22 -1.08 8.35
C VAL A 61 -17.23 0.07 8.49
N GLN A 62 -16.79 0.31 9.72
CA GLN A 62 -15.83 1.34 10.10
C GLN A 62 -14.58 0.65 10.60
N VAL A 63 -13.42 1.07 10.10
CA VAL A 63 -12.13 0.53 10.53
C VAL A 63 -11.34 1.64 11.22
N TYR A 64 -10.82 1.32 12.40
CA TYR A 64 -9.98 2.19 13.21
C TYR A 64 -8.63 1.51 13.40
N ALA A 65 -7.54 2.22 13.12
CA ALA A 65 -6.22 1.78 13.52
C ALA A 65 -6.01 2.12 15.00
N ASP A 66 -5.59 1.14 15.79
CA ASP A 66 -5.27 1.32 17.19
C ASP A 66 -3.96 2.11 17.34
N ARG A 67 -4.07 3.24 18.03
CA ARG A 67 -2.98 4.19 18.28
C ARG A 67 -2.86 4.33 19.78
N PRO A 68 -1.88 3.67 20.42
CA PRO A 68 -1.74 3.70 21.87
C PRO A 68 -1.69 5.14 22.41
N GLY A 69 -2.59 5.46 23.33
CA GLY A 69 -2.67 6.79 23.95
C GLY A 69 -3.46 7.84 23.15
N MET A 70 -4.05 7.49 22.01
CA MET A 70 -4.95 8.37 21.27
C MET A 70 -6.39 7.83 21.29
N LEU A 71 -7.33 8.70 21.67
CA LEU A 71 -8.75 8.43 21.49
C LEU A 71 -9.10 8.70 20.03
N THR A 72 -9.30 7.65 19.24
CA THR A 72 -9.68 7.77 17.83
C THR A 72 -11.13 8.22 17.71
N THR A 73 -11.37 9.51 17.54
CA THR A 73 -12.73 10.06 17.43
C THR A 73 -13.37 9.88 16.06
N ALA A 74 -12.58 9.53 15.04
CA ALA A 74 -13.03 9.27 13.68
C ALA A 74 -12.44 7.96 13.13
N PRO A 75 -13.20 7.21 12.31
CA PRO A 75 -12.68 6.03 11.64
C PRO A 75 -11.65 6.41 10.58
N ASP A 76 -10.64 5.56 10.42
CA ASP A 76 -9.64 5.68 9.35
C ASP A 76 -10.24 5.38 7.97
N MET A 77 -11.29 4.57 7.97
CA MET A 77 -12.01 4.16 6.77
C MET A 77 -13.45 3.79 7.11
N VAL A 78 -14.35 4.09 6.17
CA VAL A 78 -15.77 3.74 6.25
C VAL A 78 -16.21 3.18 4.90
N VAL A 79 -16.84 2.01 4.91
CA VAL A 79 -17.42 1.36 3.72
C VAL A 79 -18.84 0.89 3.99
N ALA A 80 -19.58 0.54 2.94
CA ALA A 80 -20.89 -0.08 3.11
C ALA A 80 -20.74 -1.47 3.75
N VAL A 81 -21.71 -1.90 4.57
CA VAL A 81 -21.70 -3.24 5.17
C VAL A 81 -21.77 -4.36 4.12
N THR A 82 -22.24 -4.05 2.91
CA THR A 82 -22.29 -4.96 1.77
C THR A 82 -20.97 -5.07 1.00
N THR A 83 -19.94 -4.31 1.37
CA THR A 83 -18.63 -4.38 0.71
C THR A 83 -18.00 -5.77 0.92
N PRO A 84 -17.61 -6.48 -0.16
CA PRO A 84 -16.94 -7.77 -0.05
C PRO A 84 -15.64 -7.71 0.77
N ALA A 85 -15.32 -8.79 1.48
CA ALA A 85 -14.09 -8.87 2.29
C ALA A 85 -12.79 -8.61 1.50
N PRO A 86 -12.62 -9.10 0.25
CA PRO A 86 -11.45 -8.76 -0.57
C PRO A 86 -11.30 -7.26 -0.83
N ASP A 87 -12.40 -6.56 -1.13
CA ASP A 87 -12.38 -5.13 -1.41
C ASP A 87 -12.08 -4.32 -0.13
N LEU A 88 -12.64 -4.75 1.02
CA LEU A 88 -12.30 -4.19 2.31
C LEU A 88 -10.82 -4.39 2.64
N ALA A 89 -10.27 -5.59 2.42
CA ALA A 89 -8.86 -5.90 2.66
C ALA A 89 -7.94 -5.04 1.79
N ALA A 90 -8.25 -4.90 0.50
CA ALA A 90 -7.51 -4.03 -0.41
C ALA A 90 -7.47 -2.58 0.07
N LEU A 91 -8.58 -2.05 0.59
CA LEU A 91 -8.62 -0.71 1.16
C LEU A 91 -7.84 -0.61 2.48
N VAL A 92 -7.89 -1.61 3.35
CA VAL A 92 -7.08 -1.66 4.59
C VAL A 92 -5.58 -1.63 4.26
N LEU A 93 -5.15 -2.47 3.31
CA LEU A 93 -3.76 -2.59 2.85
C LEU A 93 -3.26 -1.30 2.20
N ARG A 94 -4.11 -0.63 1.41
CA ARG A 94 -3.74 0.59 0.67
C ARG A 94 -3.82 1.85 1.52
N VAL A 95 -4.77 1.94 2.45
CA VAL A 95 -5.08 3.21 3.15
C VAL A 95 -4.72 3.15 4.63
N VAL A 96 -5.21 2.15 5.36
CA VAL A 96 -5.16 2.13 6.83
C VAL A 96 -3.76 1.73 7.32
N LEU A 97 -3.22 0.61 6.84
CA LEU A 97 -1.94 0.09 7.32
C LEU A 97 -0.75 1.00 6.98
N PRO A 98 -0.63 1.57 5.76
CA PRO A 98 0.48 2.48 5.46
C PRO A 98 0.43 3.76 6.30
N ARG A 99 -0.76 4.25 6.68
CA ARG A 99 -0.92 5.37 7.61
C ARG A 99 -0.43 5.04 9.00
N LEU A 100 -0.81 3.87 9.52
CA LEU A 100 -0.35 3.39 10.83
C LEU A 100 1.18 3.27 10.87
N GLU A 101 1.81 2.77 9.79
CA GLU A 101 3.27 2.69 9.67
C GLU A 101 3.93 4.08 9.65
N ARG A 102 3.35 5.07 8.94
CA ARG A 102 3.87 6.46 8.96
C ARG A 102 3.78 7.10 10.33
N GLU A 103 2.67 6.89 11.03
CA GLU A 103 2.49 7.44 12.37
C GLU A 103 3.46 6.80 13.36
N ALA A 104 3.60 5.48 13.32
CA ALA A 104 4.61 4.76 14.11
C ALA A 104 6.02 5.30 13.83
N ALA A 105 6.37 5.50 12.56
CA ALA A 105 7.66 6.10 12.19
C ALA A 105 7.84 7.52 12.73
N ARG A 106 6.82 8.37 12.69
CA ARG A 106 6.89 9.72 13.30
C ARG A 106 7.09 9.66 14.82
N THR A 107 6.42 8.74 15.49
CA THR A 107 6.61 8.52 16.94
C THR A 107 8.02 8.03 17.23
N THR A 108 8.52 7.06 16.45
CA THR A 108 9.89 6.56 16.55
C THR A 108 10.91 7.67 16.28
N GLU A 109 10.71 8.49 15.24
CA GLU A 109 11.60 9.61 14.91
C GLU A 109 11.68 10.61 16.08
N ALA A 110 10.53 10.97 16.66
CA ALA A 110 10.48 11.90 17.79
C ALA A 110 11.15 11.34 19.05
N ALA A 111 11.08 10.02 19.27
CA ALA A 111 11.62 9.37 20.47
C ALA A 111 13.10 8.92 20.33
N HIS A 112 13.51 8.52 19.13
CA HIS A 112 14.75 7.78 18.87
C HIS A 112 15.56 8.31 17.68
N GLY A 113 15.03 9.27 16.92
CA GLY A 113 15.68 9.88 15.76
C GLY A 113 15.44 9.14 14.43
N PRO A 114 15.82 9.77 13.30
CA PRO A 114 15.54 9.26 11.95
C PRO A 114 16.31 7.98 11.60
N GLU A 115 17.45 7.71 12.25
CA GLU A 115 18.22 6.50 12.05
C GLU A 115 17.45 5.25 12.51
N GLN A 116 16.71 5.34 13.63
CA GLN A 116 15.90 4.23 14.11
C GLN A 116 14.74 3.93 13.15
N VAL A 117 14.12 4.97 12.56
CA VAL A 117 13.10 4.80 11.52
C VAL A 117 13.66 4.03 10.31
N LEU A 118 14.89 4.35 9.89
CA LEU A 118 15.53 3.62 8.79
C LEU A 118 15.79 2.15 9.17
N ILE A 119 16.26 1.87 10.40
CA ILE A 119 16.44 0.49 10.87
C ILE A 119 15.12 -0.28 10.81
N ASP A 120 14.02 0.31 11.27
CA ASP A 120 12.70 -0.32 11.24
C ASP A 120 12.20 -0.53 9.80
N ALA A 121 12.39 0.46 8.92
CA ALA A 121 12.06 0.36 7.50
C ALA A 121 12.88 -0.73 6.79
N VAL A 122 14.16 -0.91 7.14
CA VAL A 122 15.03 -1.98 6.62
C VAL A 122 14.53 -3.36 7.06
N GLN A 123 13.93 -3.51 8.23
CA GLN A 123 13.29 -4.79 8.61
C GLN A 123 12.12 -5.11 7.67
N GLY A 124 11.29 -4.11 7.34
CA GLY A 124 10.22 -4.24 6.35
C GLY A 124 10.75 -4.58 4.96
N LEU A 125 11.81 -3.89 4.52
CA LEU A 125 12.50 -4.16 3.26
C LEU A 125 13.01 -5.61 3.20
N ASN A 126 13.65 -6.10 4.25
CA ASN A 126 14.15 -7.48 4.32
C ASN A 126 13.01 -8.50 4.23
N GLU A 127 11.88 -8.23 4.87
CA GLU A 127 10.70 -9.09 4.83
C GLU A 127 10.14 -9.21 3.40
N VAL A 128 9.97 -8.09 2.69
CA VAL A 128 9.54 -8.09 1.28
C VAL A 128 10.60 -8.75 0.39
N THR A 129 11.89 -8.51 0.66
CA THR A 129 12.99 -9.12 -0.10
C THR A 129 12.99 -10.64 0.03
N SER A 130 12.76 -11.17 1.23
CA SER A 130 12.61 -12.62 1.42
C SER A 130 11.42 -13.17 0.64
N ALA A 131 10.26 -12.51 0.68
CA ALA A 131 9.10 -12.93 -0.10
C ALA A 131 9.36 -12.88 -1.61
N LEU A 132 10.04 -11.84 -2.11
CA LEU A 132 10.48 -11.76 -3.51
C LEU A 132 11.34 -12.96 -3.92
N ILE A 133 12.30 -13.35 -3.06
CA ILE A 133 13.15 -14.53 -3.30
C ILE A 133 12.31 -15.81 -3.33
N ASP A 134 11.35 -15.97 -2.41
CA ASP A 134 10.44 -17.13 -2.38
C ASP A 134 9.57 -17.22 -3.65
N HIS A 135 9.31 -16.09 -4.30
CA HIS A 135 8.62 -15.99 -5.58
C HIS A 135 9.56 -16.07 -6.81
N GLY A 136 10.85 -16.31 -6.60
CA GLY A 136 11.82 -16.55 -7.68
C GLY A 136 12.56 -15.31 -8.19
N ALA A 137 12.39 -14.15 -7.56
CA ALA A 137 13.21 -12.99 -7.86
C ALA A 137 14.66 -13.18 -7.38
N HIS A 138 15.57 -12.39 -7.95
CA HIS A 138 16.96 -12.32 -7.51
C HIS A 138 17.34 -10.87 -7.15
N PRO A 139 16.89 -10.36 -5.99
CA PRO A 139 17.16 -8.97 -5.61
C PRO A 139 18.63 -8.75 -5.26
N GLU A 140 19.18 -7.65 -5.75
CA GLU A 140 20.52 -7.19 -5.41
C GLU A 140 20.47 -5.96 -4.51
N GLY A 141 21.24 -5.99 -3.42
CA GLY A 141 21.36 -4.86 -2.50
C GLY A 141 21.95 -3.62 -3.18
N ARG A 142 21.37 -2.46 -2.88
CA ARG A 142 21.80 -1.15 -3.35
C ARG A 142 21.78 -0.15 -2.18
N SER A 143 22.77 0.73 -2.15
CA SER A 143 22.84 1.84 -1.21
C SER A 143 23.05 3.15 -1.97
N ARG A 144 22.32 4.19 -1.57
CA ARG A 144 22.45 5.57 -2.05
C ARG A 144 22.52 6.50 -0.82
N ILE A 145 22.94 7.74 -1.03
CA ILE A 145 23.19 8.72 0.06
C ILE A 145 21.96 8.91 0.96
N ASP A 146 20.76 8.80 0.41
CA ASP A 146 19.48 9.10 1.05
C ASP A 146 18.56 7.88 1.25
N ARG A 147 18.94 6.71 0.73
CA ARG A 147 18.10 5.50 0.73
C ARG A 147 18.91 4.21 0.66
N VAL A 148 18.35 3.17 1.25
CA VAL A 148 18.83 1.78 1.13
C VAL A 148 17.73 0.96 0.46
N GLY A 149 18.09 0.05 -0.42
CA GLY A 149 17.11 -0.70 -1.19
C GLY A 149 17.65 -1.96 -1.83
N VAL A 150 16.77 -2.58 -2.61
CA VAL A 150 17.10 -3.72 -3.47
C VAL A 150 16.58 -3.45 -4.88
N THR A 151 17.24 -4.00 -5.89
CA THR A 151 16.78 -3.96 -7.29
C THR A 151 16.73 -5.36 -7.87
N TRP A 152 15.75 -5.66 -8.71
CA TRP A 152 15.60 -6.94 -9.39
C TRP A 152 15.01 -6.75 -10.78
N GLY A 153 15.13 -7.78 -11.62
CA GLY A 153 14.70 -7.75 -13.01
C GLY A 153 15.53 -8.71 -13.84
N LEU A 154 15.51 -8.52 -15.16
CA LEU A 154 16.36 -9.30 -16.05
C LEU A 154 17.84 -8.93 -15.85
N PRO A 155 18.78 -9.86 -16.06
CA PRO A 155 20.20 -9.55 -16.00
C PRO A 155 20.56 -8.41 -16.97
N GLY A 156 21.00 -7.27 -16.43
CA GLY A 156 21.37 -6.09 -17.22
C GLY A 156 20.25 -5.05 -17.42
N ASP A 157 19.02 -5.36 -17.03
CA ASP A 157 17.88 -4.42 -17.03
C ASP A 157 17.05 -4.60 -15.74
N PRO A 158 17.45 -3.97 -14.62
CA PRO A 158 16.72 -4.06 -13.37
C PRO A 158 15.41 -3.28 -13.51
N GLY A 159 14.36 -4.00 -13.93
CA GLY A 159 13.04 -3.44 -14.14
C GLY A 159 12.41 -2.88 -12.86
N TRP A 160 12.75 -3.40 -11.68
CA TRP A 160 12.19 -2.98 -10.40
C TRP A 160 13.26 -2.58 -9.37
N GLY A 161 12.89 -1.65 -8.49
CA GLY A 161 13.66 -1.29 -7.30
C GLY A 161 12.76 -0.96 -6.12
N LEU A 162 13.14 -1.35 -4.91
CA LEU A 162 12.40 -1.08 -3.67
C LEU A 162 13.32 -0.38 -2.68
N TRP A 163 12.86 0.75 -2.13
CA TRP A 163 13.69 1.68 -1.38
C TRP A 163 13.05 2.06 -0.04
N ALA A 164 13.87 2.06 1.01
CA ALA A 164 13.60 2.69 2.29
C ALA A 164 14.33 4.04 2.37
N PHE A 165 13.60 5.11 2.68
CA PHE A 165 14.16 6.45 2.84
C PHE A 165 14.27 6.83 4.30
N LEU A 166 15.18 7.77 4.60
CA LEU A 166 15.27 8.41 5.90
C LEU A 166 13.95 9.12 6.26
N GLY A 167 13.40 8.80 7.43
CA GLY A 167 12.20 9.45 7.97
C GLY A 167 10.87 9.05 7.32
N SER A 168 10.86 8.27 6.22
CA SER A 168 9.62 7.73 5.66
C SER A 168 9.34 6.34 6.23
N GLY A 169 8.34 6.21 7.09
CA GLY A 169 7.89 4.90 7.59
C GLY A 169 7.33 3.93 6.55
N ASN A 170 7.25 4.34 5.28
CA ASN A 170 6.82 3.51 4.16
C ASN A 170 7.97 3.30 3.17
N LEU A 171 7.75 2.37 2.24
CA LEU A 171 8.66 2.07 1.15
C LEU A 171 8.22 2.75 -0.15
N THR A 172 9.18 2.90 -1.06
CA THR A 172 8.95 3.38 -2.42
C THR A 172 9.41 2.33 -3.41
N LEU A 173 8.55 2.02 -4.37
CA LEU A 173 8.83 1.11 -5.47
C LEU A 173 9.12 1.95 -6.73
N SER A 174 10.24 1.69 -7.39
CA SER A 174 10.61 2.29 -8.67
C SER A 174 10.56 1.24 -9.77
N TYR A 175 10.21 1.65 -10.99
CA TYR A 175 10.20 0.82 -12.18
C TYR A 175 10.96 1.49 -13.32
N SER A 176 11.70 0.72 -14.11
CA SER A 176 12.39 1.17 -15.31
C SER A 176 12.50 0.02 -16.32
N SER A 177 11.45 -0.20 -17.11
CA SER A 177 11.39 -1.25 -18.15
C SER A 177 10.15 -1.01 -19.03
N PRO A 178 9.78 -1.90 -19.98
CA PRO A 178 8.58 -1.77 -20.79
C PRO A 178 7.26 -1.62 -20.02
N LEU A 179 6.32 -0.85 -20.55
CA LEU A 179 5.06 -0.54 -19.88
C LEU A 179 4.25 -1.78 -19.44
N GLU A 180 4.28 -2.85 -20.22
CA GLU A 180 3.56 -4.09 -19.94
C GLU A 180 3.87 -4.72 -18.58
N GLY A 181 5.10 -4.54 -18.06
CA GLY A 181 5.47 -5.09 -16.75
C GLY A 181 4.79 -4.39 -15.59
N LEU A 182 4.17 -3.22 -15.80
CA LEU A 182 3.36 -2.54 -14.78
C LEU A 182 1.94 -3.12 -14.67
N TYR A 183 1.43 -3.80 -15.70
CA TYR A 183 -0.01 -4.12 -15.79
C TYR A 183 -0.51 -5.11 -14.74
N ALA A 184 0.35 -5.98 -14.22
CA ALA A 184 -0.01 -6.87 -13.13
C ALA A 184 -0.04 -6.13 -11.78
N PHE A 185 0.83 -5.13 -11.59
CA PHE A 185 0.97 -4.41 -10.32
C PHE A 185 -0.01 -3.23 -10.17
N LEU A 186 -0.31 -2.51 -11.26
CA LEU A 186 -1.17 -1.32 -11.22
C LEU A 186 -2.54 -1.57 -10.56
N PRO A 187 -3.26 -2.68 -10.84
CA PRO A 187 -4.52 -2.98 -10.16
C PRO A 187 -4.42 -3.11 -8.62
N VAL A 188 -3.23 -3.44 -8.09
CA VAL A 188 -3.00 -3.60 -6.65
C VAL A 188 -2.80 -2.24 -5.96
N VAL A 189 -2.10 -1.32 -6.62
CA VAL A 189 -1.74 -0.01 -6.02
C VAL A 189 -2.74 1.09 -6.33
N LEU A 190 -3.45 1.02 -7.45
CA LEU A 190 -4.44 2.02 -7.85
C LEU A 190 -5.72 1.91 -7.01
N PRO A 191 -6.44 3.03 -6.79
CA PRO A 191 -7.79 2.97 -6.21
C PRO A 191 -8.76 2.19 -7.10
N SER A 192 -9.95 1.88 -6.56
CA SER A 192 -11.04 1.32 -7.37
C SER A 192 -11.33 2.21 -8.58
N PRO A 193 -11.55 1.64 -9.79
CA PRO A 193 -11.92 2.39 -10.97
C PRO A 193 -13.33 2.99 -10.87
N GLU A 194 -14.16 2.54 -9.93
CA GLU A 194 -15.52 3.07 -9.77
C GLU A 194 -15.51 4.61 -9.59
N GLY A 195 -16.38 5.30 -10.32
CA GLY A 195 -16.44 6.75 -10.32
C GLY A 195 -15.33 7.46 -11.12
N HIS A 196 -14.45 6.71 -11.77
CA HIS A 196 -13.45 7.25 -12.70
C HIS A 196 -13.87 6.98 -14.14
N ALA A 197 -13.57 7.93 -15.02
CA ALA A 197 -13.77 7.81 -16.46
C ALA A 197 -12.40 7.96 -17.15
N PRO A 198 -12.18 7.28 -18.29
CA PRO A 198 -11.03 7.54 -19.14
C PRO A 198 -10.90 9.04 -19.41
N ASP A 199 -9.66 9.53 -19.35
CA ASP A 199 -9.35 10.91 -19.71
C ASP A 199 -8.84 10.93 -21.15
N ASP A 200 -9.62 11.53 -22.05
CA ASP A 200 -9.23 11.77 -23.44
C ASP A 200 -8.31 13.00 -23.59
N ALA A 201 -7.88 13.62 -22.49
CA ALA A 201 -6.89 14.69 -22.51
C ALA A 201 -5.44 14.15 -22.58
N GLY A 202 -4.57 14.98 -23.13
CA GLY A 202 -3.13 14.72 -23.24
C GLY A 202 -2.73 13.98 -24.53
N SER A 203 -1.49 13.51 -24.54
CA SER A 203 -0.86 12.85 -25.67
C SER A 203 -1.41 11.43 -25.93
N GLU A 204 -0.97 10.77 -27.00
CA GLU A 204 -1.35 9.38 -27.24
C GLU A 204 -0.83 8.47 -26.11
N PHE A 205 0.38 8.75 -25.59
CA PHE A 205 0.95 8.04 -24.45
C PHE A 205 0.06 8.14 -23.20
N THR A 206 -0.37 9.35 -22.82
CA THR A 206 -1.19 9.52 -21.61
C THR A 206 -2.57 8.93 -21.80
N ARG A 207 -3.20 9.12 -22.96
CA ARG A 207 -4.51 8.55 -23.31
C ARG A 207 -4.53 7.02 -23.31
N HIS A 208 -3.45 6.39 -23.78
CA HIS A 208 -3.31 4.93 -23.71
C HIS A 208 -3.35 4.43 -22.27
N LEU A 209 -2.64 5.10 -21.37
CA LEU A 209 -2.59 4.76 -19.95
C LEU A 209 -3.89 5.05 -19.21
N THR A 210 -4.48 6.23 -19.39
CA THR A 210 -5.75 6.61 -18.74
C THR A 210 -6.94 5.83 -19.32
N GLY A 211 -6.86 5.41 -20.58
CA GLY A 211 -7.84 4.52 -21.20
C GLY A 211 -7.89 3.13 -20.54
N ARG A 212 -6.72 2.59 -20.17
CA ARG A 212 -6.61 1.29 -19.49
C ARG A 212 -6.81 1.38 -17.98
N PHE A 213 -6.31 2.45 -17.37
CA PHE A 213 -6.35 2.70 -15.94
C PHE A 213 -6.95 4.10 -15.68
N PRO A 214 -8.29 4.23 -15.64
CA PRO A 214 -8.97 5.52 -15.53
C PRO A 214 -8.71 6.27 -14.21
N GLN A 215 -8.06 5.62 -13.24
CA GLN A 215 -7.61 6.24 -11.99
C GLN A 215 -6.37 7.11 -12.18
N LEU A 216 -5.61 6.90 -13.25
CA LEU A 216 -4.48 7.73 -13.65
C LEU A 216 -5.00 9.06 -14.21
N ARG A 217 -4.20 10.11 -14.03
CA ARG A 217 -4.49 11.45 -14.55
C ARG A 217 -3.28 11.99 -15.28
N SER A 218 -3.50 12.66 -16.41
CA SER A 218 -2.43 13.38 -17.12
C SER A 218 -1.85 14.44 -16.19
N LEU A 219 -0.52 14.43 -16.03
CA LEU A 219 0.21 15.49 -15.34
C LEU A 219 0.92 16.42 -16.34
N ASP A 220 1.43 15.83 -17.42
CA ASP A 220 2.05 16.48 -18.58
C ASP A 220 1.84 15.57 -19.81
N ASP A 221 2.35 15.94 -20.99
CA ASP A 221 2.23 15.14 -22.22
C ASP A 221 3.01 13.81 -22.16
N ASP A 222 4.01 13.70 -21.30
CA ASP A 222 4.90 12.54 -21.18
C ASP A 222 4.72 11.79 -19.85
N MET A 223 3.70 12.15 -19.06
CA MET A 223 3.58 11.69 -17.67
C MET A 223 2.14 11.64 -17.17
N VAL A 224 1.81 10.53 -16.51
CA VAL A 224 0.57 10.35 -15.74
C VAL A 224 0.88 10.11 -14.27
N GLY A 225 -0.09 10.37 -13.40
CA GLY A 225 0.05 10.07 -11.97
C GLY A 225 -1.27 9.79 -11.28
N PHE A 226 -1.16 9.35 -10.02
CA PHE A 226 -2.30 9.06 -9.16
C PHE A 226 -1.97 9.30 -7.69
N GLY A 227 -3.02 9.19 -6.88
CA GLY A 227 -2.93 9.23 -5.43
C GLY A 227 -2.99 10.65 -4.87
N ARG A 228 -2.92 10.72 -3.55
CA ARG A 228 -3.00 11.94 -2.74
C ARG A 228 -1.95 11.88 -1.65
N ARG A 229 -1.68 13.00 -1.00
CA ARG A 229 -0.66 13.14 0.06
C ARG A 229 -0.70 12.05 1.16
N ASP A 230 -1.88 11.49 1.46
CA ASP A 230 -2.07 10.52 2.54
C ASP A 230 -2.49 9.11 2.10
N GLU A 231 -2.28 8.80 0.82
CA GLU A 231 -2.49 7.48 0.21
C GLU A 231 -1.27 7.11 -0.63
N PRO A 232 -1.10 5.83 -0.99
CA PRO A 232 -0.21 5.44 -2.07
C PRO A 232 -0.41 6.34 -3.28
N SER A 233 0.71 6.88 -3.77
CA SER A 233 0.74 7.82 -4.88
C SER A 233 1.92 7.51 -5.75
N GLY A 234 1.86 7.96 -6.99
CA GLY A 234 2.92 7.66 -7.93
C GLY A 234 2.71 8.30 -9.27
N TRP A 235 3.71 8.10 -10.13
CA TRP A 235 3.73 8.60 -11.49
C TRP A 235 4.36 7.55 -12.41
N ILE A 236 3.98 7.63 -13.69
CA ILE A 236 4.54 6.84 -14.80
C ILE A 236 4.85 7.85 -15.89
N ALA A 237 6.09 7.86 -16.39
CA ALA A 237 6.54 8.79 -17.40
C ALA A 237 7.41 8.12 -18.46
N LEU A 238 7.56 8.82 -19.58
CA LEU A 238 8.61 8.50 -20.54
C LEU A 238 10.00 8.73 -19.91
N PRO A 239 11.04 7.95 -20.28
CA PRO A 239 12.37 8.07 -19.69
C PRO A 239 13.06 9.42 -19.94
N ASP A 240 12.73 10.07 -21.05
CA ASP A 240 13.26 11.39 -21.45
C ASP A 240 12.13 12.24 -22.05
N LYS A 241 12.17 13.55 -21.82
CA LYS A 241 11.22 14.52 -22.39
C LYS A 241 11.30 14.65 -23.91
N ALA A 242 12.40 14.21 -24.51
CA ALA A 242 12.58 14.22 -25.96
C ALA A 242 11.89 13.03 -26.66
N GLU A 243 11.42 12.04 -25.91
CA GLU A 243 10.72 10.88 -26.44
C GLU A 243 9.38 11.29 -27.09
N PRO A 244 9.02 10.78 -28.29
CA PRO A 244 7.80 11.20 -28.97
C PRO A 244 6.55 10.79 -28.21
N THR A 245 5.62 11.69 -27.94
CA THR A 245 4.39 11.38 -27.18
C THR A 245 3.18 11.00 -28.07
N ASP A 246 3.39 10.93 -29.38
CA ASP A 246 2.39 10.71 -30.43
C ASP A 246 2.11 9.24 -30.74
N TYR A 247 2.69 8.31 -29.96
CA TYR A 247 2.38 6.90 -30.02
C TYR A 247 2.44 6.27 -28.63
N ALA A 248 1.72 5.15 -28.47
CA ALA A 248 1.77 4.34 -27.27
C ALA A 248 1.78 2.86 -27.66
N ASP A 249 2.74 2.11 -27.13
CA ASP A 249 2.77 0.66 -27.23
C ASP A 249 3.15 0.04 -25.87
N ASP A 250 2.72 -1.19 -25.65
CA ASP A 250 2.91 -1.88 -24.37
C ASP A 250 4.39 -2.27 -24.13
N SER A 251 5.19 -2.35 -25.19
CA SER A 251 6.63 -2.62 -25.11
C SER A 251 7.47 -1.37 -24.81
N ARG A 252 6.83 -0.19 -24.74
CA ARG A 252 7.50 1.09 -24.66
C ARG A 252 8.20 1.22 -23.30
N PRO A 253 9.50 1.56 -23.26
CA PRO A 253 10.19 1.81 -22.01
C PRO A 253 9.55 2.98 -21.26
N VAL A 254 9.33 2.78 -19.95
CA VAL A 254 8.83 3.82 -19.04
C VAL A 254 9.66 3.83 -17.77
N VAL A 255 9.58 4.94 -17.06
CA VAL A 255 10.02 5.06 -15.67
C VAL A 255 8.80 5.31 -14.79
N ALA A 256 8.75 4.67 -13.62
CA ALA A 256 7.68 4.91 -12.66
C ALA A 256 8.20 4.94 -11.23
N GLU A 257 7.48 5.64 -10.37
CA GLU A 257 7.72 5.63 -8.93
C GLU A 257 6.39 5.59 -8.19
N PHE A 258 6.32 4.73 -7.18
CA PHE A 258 5.17 4.52 -6.32
C PHE A 258 5.61 4.66 -4.87
N SER A 259 5.09 5.68 -4.19
CA SER A 259 5.48 6.07 -2.83
C SER A 259 4.33 5.89 -1.83
N GLY A 260 4.69 5.82 -0.54
CA GLY A 260 3.72 5.62 0.53
C GLY A 260 3.21 4.17 0.62
N LEU A 261 4.01 3.20 0.15
CA LEU A 261 3.64 1.80 0.15
C LEU A 261 3.95 1.15 1.49
N GLY A 262 2.93 0.57 2.12
CA GLY A 262 3.13 -0.23 3.32
C GLY A 262 3.70 -1.60 3.00
N VAL A 263 4.41 -2.19 3.95
CA VAL A 263 5.01 -3.53 3.78
C VAL A 263 3.94 -4.59 3.54
N ASP A 264 2.80 -4.50 4.24
CA ASP A 264 1.68 -5.42 4.07
C ASP A 264 1.15 -5.43 2.63
N LEU A 265 0.94 -4.25 2.02
CA LEU A 265 0.53 -4.16 0.62
C LEU A 265 1.55 -4.82 -0.31
N LEU A 266 2.84 -4.56 -0.10
CA LEU A 266 3.92 -5.14 -0.91
C LEU A 266 3.98 -6.67 -0.78
N LEU A 267 3.76 -7.22 0.42
CA LEU A 267 3.71 -8.67 0.64
C LEU A 267 2.57 -9.34 -0.14
N THR A 268 1.42 -8.65 -0.29
CA THR A 268 0.32 -9.15 -1.14
C THR A 268 0.60 -8.97 -2.64
N ALA A 269 1.54 -8.09 -3.00
CA ALA A 269 1.84 -7.73 -4.38
C ALA A 269 3.00 -8.53 -4.99
N VAL A 270 3.76 -9.31 -4.20
CA VAL A 270 5.01 -9.96 -4.65
C VAL A 270 4.84 -10.77 -5.93
N ALA A 271 3.76 -11.54 -6.06
CA ALA A 271 3.49 -12.34 -7.25
C ALA A 271 3.30 -11.50 -8.54
N HIS A 272 3.01 -10.20 -8.42
CA HIS A 272 2.86 -9.26 -9.53
C HIS A 272 4.16 -8.49 -9.84
N LEU A 273 5.20 -8.70 -9.05
CA LEU A 273 6.49 -8.00 -9.16
C LEU A 273 7.61 -8.89 -9.72
N VAL A 274 7.32 -10.16 -10.03
CA VAL A 274 8.27 -11.16 -10.56
C VAL A 274 7.90 -11.58 -11.97
#